data_AF-A0A4Q6BNJ7-F1
#
_entry.id   AF-A0A4Q6BNJ7-F1
#
_cell.length_a   1.000
_cell.length_b   1.000
_cell.length_c   1.000
_cell.angle_alpha   90.00
_cell.angle_beta   90.00
_cell.angle_gamma   90.00
#
_symmetry.space_group_name_H-M   'P 1'
#
loop_
_entity.id
_entity.type
_entity.pdbx_description
1 polymer ?
#
loop_
_entity_poly.entity_id
_entity_poly.type
_entity_poly.pdbx_seq_one_letter_code
_entity_poly.pdbx_strand_id
1 'polypeptide(L)'
;DGPIEGIQSTGATKLQTVWFAIVPQVILPYISFTVYRWDINVRMATIIGLVGGGGIGTMLIQYQGQAMWPEVGCIILVIAIVVWAMDQASSVIREALK
;
A
#
# COMPACT_ATOMS: atom_id res chain seq x y z
N ASP A 1 35.93 8.77 4.41
CA ASP A 1 35.84 9.61 3.20
C ASP A 1 34.41 9.75 2.67
N GLY A 2 33.46 10.06 3.56
CA GLY A 2 32.04 10.17 3.17
C GLY A 2 31.60 11.61 2.87
N PRO A 3 30.48 11.81 2.15
CA PRO A 3 29.88 13.13 1.90
C PRO A 3 29.54 13.91 3.19
N ILE A 4 29.46 13.22 4.33
CA ILE A 4 29.28 13.80 5.66
C ILE A 4 30.55 14.49 6.16
N GLU A 5 31.73 13.89 5.95
CA GLU A 5 33.03 14.45 6.35
C GLU A 5 33.43 15.63 5.46
N GLY A 6 33.09 15.58 4.17
CA GLY A 6 33.34 16.67 3.22
C GLY A 6 32.54 17.94 3.47
N ILE A 7 31.34 17.84 4.06
CA ILE A 7 30.52 19.01 4.45
C ILE A 7 30.92 19.53 5.84
N GLN A 8 31.43 18.66 6.72
CA GLN A 8 31.98 19.10 8.01
C GLN A 8 33.32 19.85 7.85
N SER A 9 34.15 19.47 6.86
CA SER A 9 35.42 20.15 6.58
C SER A 9 35.25 21.56 6.00
N THR A 10 34.08 21.91 5.45
CA THR A 10 33.73 23.28 5.04
C THR A 10 33.22 24.18 6.18
N GLY A 11 33.20 23.68 7.43
CA GLY A 11 32.73 24.44 8.60
C GLY A 11 31.20 24.47 8.76
N ALA A 12 30.47 23.57 8.09
CA ALA A 12 29.01 23.54 8.14
C ALA A 12 28.50 23.05 9.51
N THR A 13 27.48 23.73 10.05
CA THR A 13 26.82 23.36 11.31
C THR A 13 26.14 21.99 11.18
N LYS A 14 26.02 21.22 12.28
CA LYS A 14 25.40 19.86 12.28
C LYS A 14 24.06 19.79 11.54
N LEU A 15 23.25 20.85 11.62
CA LEU A 15 21.96 20.95 10.93
C LEU A 15 22.09 20.99 9.39
N GLN A 16 23.11 21.69 8.89
CA GLN A 16 23.41 21.81 7.46
C GLN A 16 23.99 20.50 6.91
N THR A 17 24.78 19.77 7.69
CA THR A 17 25.23 18.42 7.33
C THR A 17 24.06 17.44 7.21
N VAL A 18 23.08 17.48 8.12
CA VAL A 18 21.90 16.60 8.03
C VAL A 18 21.08 16.91 6.78
N TRP A 19 20.79 18.19 6.52
CA TRP A 19 19.96 18.61 5.39
C TRP A 19 20.60 18.40 4.02
N PHE A 20 21.92 18.56 3.89
CA PHE A 20 22.59 18.45 2.59
C PHE A 20 23.32 17.12 2.38
N ALA A 21 23.71 16.41 3.43
CA ALA A 21 24.36 15.10 3.28
C ALA A 21 23.36 13.95 3.43
N ILE A 22 22.43 14.01 4.38
CA ILE A 22 21.60 12.85 4.77
C ILE A 22 20.23 12.89 4.11
N VAL A 23 19.53 14.03 4.16
CA VAL A 23 18.18 14.16 3.58
C VAL A 23 18.11 13.76 2.11
N PRO A 24 19.05 14.17 1.21
CA PRO A 24 18.98 13.79 -0.20
C PRO A 24 19.13 12.28 -0.42
N GLN A 25 19.81 11.58 0.50
CA GLN A 25 20.01 10.13 0.43
C GLN A 25 18.77 9.35 0.87
N VAL A 26 18.01 9.90 1.82
CA VAL A 26 16.84 9.21 2.41
C VAL A 26 15.53 9.59 1.71
N ILE A 27 15.45 10.80 1.13
CA ILE A 27 14.21 11.32 0.53
C ILE A 27 13.76 10.50 -0.68
N LEU A 28 14.68 10.07 -1.55
CA LEU A 28 14.33 9.25 -2.73
C LEU A 28 13.70 7.90 -2.33
N PRO A 29 14.33 7.06 -1.49
CA PRO A 29 13.72 5.83 -1.01
C PRO A 29 12.40 6.04 -0.26
N TYR A 30 12.33 7.12 0.53
CA TYR A 30 11.14 7.41 1.34
C TYR A 30 9.93 7.76 0.47
N ILE A 31 10.11 8.60 -0.56
CA ILE A 31 9.06 8.93 -1.52
C ILE A 31 8.58 7.66 -2.23
N SER A 32 9.49 6.80 -2.70
CA SER A 32 9.13 5.52 -3.33
C SER A 32 8.31 4.63 -2.40
N PHE A 33 8.68 4.54 -1.12
CA PHE A 33 7.92 3.80 -0.12
C PHE A 33 6.54 4.40 0.15
N THR A 34 6.44 5.74 0.24
CA THR A 34 5.17 6.44 0.44
C THR A 34 4.22 6.21 -0.73
N VAL A 35 4.69 6.29 -1.97
CA VAL A 35 3.89 6.03 -3.18
C VAL A 35 3.44 4.58 -3.22
N TYR A 36 4.33 3.63 -2.91
CA TYR A 36 3.98 2.20 -2.81
C TYR A 36 2.89 1.95 -1.75
N ARG A 37 3.02 2.57 -0.58
CA ARG A 37 2.02 2.47 0.50
C ARG A 37 0.68 3.05 0.05
N TRP A 38 0.70 4.16 -0.69
CA TRP A 38 -0.50 4.81 -1.21
C TRP A 38 -1.24 3.92 -2.22
N ASP A 39 -0.54 3.32 -3.19
CA ASP A 39 -1.12 2.37 -4.15
C ASP A 39 -1.82 1.20 -3.46
N ILE A 40 -1.13 0.59 -2.48
CA ILE A 40 -1.68 -0.51 -1.68
C ILE A 40 -2.94 -0.09 -0.93
N ASN A 41 -2.92 1.10 -0.31
CA ASN A 41 -4.07 1.60 0.43
C ASN A 41 -5.26 1.86 -0.49
N VAL A 42 -5.05 2.37 -1.71
CA VAL A 42 -6.11 2.56 -2.71
C VAL A 42 -6.73 1.21 -3.10
N ARG A 43 -5.90 0.21 -3.37
CA ARG A 43 -6.33 -1.16 -3.69
C ARG A 43 -7.14 -1.78 -2.54
N MET A 44 -6.63 -1.69 -1.32
CA MET A 44 -7.30 -2.20 -0.12
C MET A 44 -8.63 -1.48 0.13
N ALA A 45 -8.70 -0.17 -0.11
CA ALA A 45 -9.94 0.59 0.03
C ALA A 45 -11.04 0.12 -0.93
N THR A 46 -10.70 -0.25 -2.17
CA THR A 46 -11.67 -0.81 -3.12
C THR A 46 -12.18 -2.18 -2.69
N ILE A 47 -11.31 -3.05 -2.17
CA ILE A 47 -11.68 -4.36 -1.62
C ILE A 47 -12.61 -4.19 -0.42
N ILE A 48 -12.23 -3.35 0.55
CA ILE A 48 -13.02 -3.11 1.76
C ILE A 48 -14.36 -2.46 1.41
N GLY A 49 -14.40 -1.53 0.46
CA GLY A 49 -15.62 -0.94 -0.06
C GLY A 49 -16.58 -2.04 -0.53
N LEU A 50 -16.11 -2.87 -1.46
CA LEU A 50 -16.89 -3.95 -2.06
C LEU A 50 -17.34 -5.04 -1.05
N VAL A 51 -16.56 -5.29 0.02
CA VAL A 51 -16.73 -6.42 0.95
C VAL A 51 -17.33 -6.04 2.33
N GLY A 52 -17.33 -4.77 2.75
CA GLY A 52 -17.80 -4.41 4.09
C GLY A 52 -18.19 -2.94 4.33
N GLY A 53 -17.87 -2.03 3.41
CA GLY A 53 -18.30 -0.62 3.48
C GLY A 53 -19.57 -0.29 2.68
N GLY A 54 -19.94 -1.13 1.71
CA GLY A 54 -21.13 -0.97 0.86
C GLY A 54 -21.01 -1.76 -0.46
N GLY A 55 -22.01 -2.58 -0.84
CA GLY A 55 -21.97 -3.37 -2.09
C GLY A 55 -22.19 -4.88 -1.88
N ILE A 56 -21.28 -5.73 -2.35
CA ILE A 56 -21.39 -7.20 -2.20
C ILE A 56 -21.32 -7.61 -0.71
N GLY A 57 -20.55 -6.88 0.10
CA GLY A 57 -20.48 -7.06 1.55
C GLY A 57 -21.79 -6.90 2.31
N THR A 58 -22.63 -5.96 1.87
CA THR A 58 -23.96 -5.77 2.49
C THR A 58 -24.89 -6.93 2.15
N MET A 59 -24.75 -7.51 0.95
CA MET A 59 -25.47 -8.73 0.59
C MET A 59 -25.01 -9.93 1.43
N LEU A 60 -23.70 -10.05 1.72
CA LEU A 60 -23.19 -11.12 2.59
C LEU A 60 -23.83 -11.06 3.98
N ILE A 61 -23.84 -9.89 4.61
CA ILE A 61 -24.44 -9.70 5.95
C ILE A 61 -25.96 -9.96 5.89
N GLN A 62 -26.63 -9.56 4.82
CA GLN A 62 -28.06 -9.81 4.63
C GLN A 62 -28.38 -11.31 4.48
N TYR A 63 -27.68 -12.04 3.61
CA TYR A 63 -27.89 -13.48 3.41
C TYR A 63 -27.44 -14.31 4.63
N GLN A 64 -26.40 -13.85 5.34
CA GLN A 64 -26.00 -14.42 6.62
C GLN A 64 -27.12 -14.28 7.66
N GLY A 65 -27.76 -13.10 7.73
CA GLY A 65 -28.92 -12.86 8.60
C GLY A 65 -30.15 -13.70 8.24
N GLN A 66 -30.27 -14.11 6.97
CA GLN A 66 -31.34 -15.00 6.48
C GLN A 66 -30.98 -16.50 6.54
N ALA A 67 -29.81 -16.86 7.10
CA ALA A 67 -29.29 -18.23 7.15
C ALA A 67 -29.18 -18.92 5.77
N MET A 68 -28.99 -18.14 4.71
CA MET A 68 -28.83 -18.59 3.32
C MET A 68 -27.36 -18.95 3.04
N TRP A 69 -26.93 -20.11 3.57
CA TRP A 69 -25.54 -20.58 3.49
C TRP A 69 -24.99 -20.80 2.06
N PRO A 70 -25.77 -21.30 1.08
CA PRO A 70 -25.29 -21.43 -0.31
C PRO A 70 -24.90 -20.08 -0.93
N GLU A 71 -25.70 -19.05 -0.71
CA GLU A 71 -25.52 -17.69 -1.23
C GLU A 71 -24.34 -17.00 -0.56
N VAL A 72 -24.19 -17.18 0.76
CA VAL A 72 -22.99 -16.72 1.50
C VAL A 72 -21.72 -17.38 0.94
N GLY A 73 -21.76 -18.68 0.65
CA GLY A 73 -20.63 -19.40 0.05
C GLY A 73 -20.26 -18.87 -1.34
N CYS A 74 -21.25 -18.56 -2.18
CA CYS A 74 -21.04 -17.94 -3.49
C CYS A 74 -20.37 -16.56 -3.36
N ILE A 75 -20.86 -15.73 -2.44
CA ILE A 75 -20.29 -14.40 -2.21
C ILE A 75 -18.84 -14.49 -1.73
N ILE A 76 -18.55 -15.39 -0.79
CA ILE A 76 -17.16 -15.61 -0.30
C ILE A 76 -16.24 -16.04 -1.45
N LEU A 77 -16.70 -16.93 -2.35
CA LEU A 77 -15.94 -17.34 -3.53
C LEU A 77 -15.67 -16.18 -4.49
N VAL A 78 -16.67 -15.34 -4.76
CA VAL A 78 -16.51 -14.14 -5.60
C VAL A 78 -15.49 -13.18 -4.98
N ILE A 79 -15.57 -12.97 -3.66
CA ILE A 79 -14.60 -12.13 -2.93
C ILE A 79 -13.20 -12.71 -3.06
N ALA A 80 -13.03 -14.03 -2.87
CA ALA A 80 -11.73 -14.68 -3.00
C ALA A 80 -11.13 -14.50 -4.41
N ILE A 81 -11.94 -14.63 -5.46
CA ILE A 81 -11.51 -14.43 -6.86
C ILE A 81 -11.11 -12.97 -7.10
N VAL A 82 -11.90 -12.01 -6.62
CA VAL A 82 -11.62 -10.57 -6.78
C VAL A 82 -10.35 -10.18 -6.04
N VAL A 83 -10.19 -10.63 -4.79
CA VAL A 83 -8.97 -10.39 -3.99
C VAL A 83 -7.76 -11.00 -4.67
N TRP A 84 -7.86 -12.23 -5.19
CA TRP A 84 -6.78 -12.88 -5.92
C TRP A 84 -6.40 -12.13 -7.21
N ALA A 85 -7.39 -11.67 -7.98
CA ALA A 85 -7.15 -10.87 -9.18
C ALA A 85 -6.48 -9.52 -8.86
N MET A 86 -6.89 -8.89 -7.75
CA MET A 86 -6.31 -7.63 -7.28
C MET A 86 -4.90 -7.82 -6.72
N ASP A 87 -4.61 -8.94 -6.08
CA ASP A 87 -3.28 -9.30 -5.59
C ASP A 87 -2.32 -9.55 -6.77
N GLN A 88 -2.80 -10.23 -7.82
CA GLN A 88 -2.06 -10.38 -9.07
C GLN A 88 -1.75 -9.03 -9.73
N ALA A 89 -2.74 -8.12 -9.81
CA ALA A 89 -2.49 -6.77 -10.32
C ALA A 89 -1.47 -6.00 -9.47
N SER A 90 -1.36 -6.30 -8.17
CA SER A 90 -0.37 -5.71 -7.26
C SER A 90 1.03 -6.24 -7.55
N SER A 91 1.13 -7.55 -7.79
CA SER A 91 2.39 -8.21 -8.15
C SER A 91 2.98 -7.65 -9.46
N VAL A 92 2.14 -7.39 -10.47
CA VAL A 92 2.59 -6.81 -11.76
C VAL A 92 3.17 -5.40 -11.58
N ILE A 93 2.53 -4.56 -10.76
CA ILE A 93 3.05 -3.21 -10.46
C ILE A 93 4.36 -3.30 -9.67
N ARG A 94 4.50 -4.32 -8.80
CA ARG A 94 5.72 -4.58 -8.05
C ARG A 94 6.89 -5.02 -8.93
N GLU A 95 6.62 -5.79 -9.99
CA GLU A 95 7.63 -6.14 -11.00
C GLU A 95 8.05 -4.94 -11.86
N ALA A 96 7.12 -4.02 -12.15
CA ALA A 96 7.42 -2.81 -12.92
C ALA A 96 8.29 -1.77 -12.17
N LEU A 97 8.41 -1.87 -10.84
CA LEU A 97 9.20 -0.96 -10.02
C LEU A 97 10.62 -1.49 -9.71
N LYS A 98 10.98 -2.66 -10.24
CA LYS A 98 12.29 -3.29 -10.11
C LYS A 98 13.16 -2.96 -11.33
#